data_AF-A0A089I8Y7-F1
#
_entry.id   AF-A0A089I8Y7-F1
#
_cell.length_a   1.000
_cell.length_b   1.000
_cell.length_c   1.000
_cell.angle_alpha   90.00
_cell.angle_beta   90.00
_cell.angle_gamma   90.00
#
_symmetry.space_group_name_H-M   'P 1'
#
loop_
_entity.id
_entity.type
_entity.pdbx_description
1 polymer ?
#
loop_
_entity_poly.entity_id
_entity_poly.type
_entity_poly.pdbx_seq_one_letter_code
_entity_poly.pdbx_strand_id
1 'polypeptide(L)' 'MVQVKFYDLNTVEDKKLLFAVMMTKFNGQWLYVRHKDINTWEIPGGQREENTVEQTVSFVFTWV' A
#
# COMPACT_ATOMS: atom_id res chain seq x y z
N MET A 1 17.86 -0.83 14.38
CA MET A 1 16.97 0.32 14.12
C MET A 1 16.85 0.45 12.60
N VAL A 2 15.63 0.44 12.05
CA VAL A 2 15.44 0.54 10.60
C VAL A 2 15.60 2.01 10.19
N GLN A 3 16.44 2.29 9.20
CA GLN A 3 16.60 3.64 8.65
C GLN A 3 15.50 3.90 7.61
N VAL A 4 14.60 4.83 7.91
CA VAL A 4 13.54 5.25 6.98
C VAL A 4 14.02 6.48 6.20
N LYS A 5 13.85 6.46 4.88
CA LYS A 5 14.18 7.57 3.98
C LYS A 5 12.91 8.03 3.30
N PHE A 6 12.71 9.34 3.26
CA PHE A 6 11.60 9.98 2.56
C PHE A 6 12.11 10.52 1.22
N TYR A 7 11.33 10.34 0.17
CA TYR A 7 11.65 10.75 -1.19
C TYR A 7 10.46 11.53 -1.75
N ASP A 8 10.73 12.50 -2.62
CA ASP A 8 9.67 13.20 -3.33
C ASP A 8 9.00 12.28 -4.37
N LEU A 9 7.77 12.61 -4.75
CA LEU A 9 7.03 11.85 -5.76
C LEU A 9 7.82 11.75 -7.07
N ASN A 10 7.80 10.58 -7.69
CA ASN A 10 8.47 10.27 -8.96
C ASN A 10 10.00 10.43 -8.95
N THR A 11 10.65 10.49 -7.78
CA THR A 11 12.12 10.53 -7.69
C THR A 11 12.78 9.16 -7.58
N VAL A 12 12.00 8.13 -7.23
CA VAL A 12 12.46 6.74 -7.15
C VAL A 12 11.98 5.99 -8.38
N GLU A 13 12.89 5.26 -9.03
CA GLU A 13 12.53 4.39 -10.16
C GLU A 13 11.50 3.33 -9.73
N ASP A 14 10.37 3.26 -10.43
CA ASP A 14 9.24 2.37 -10.13
C ASP A 14 9.65 0.90 -9.96
N LYS A 15 10.57 0.38 -10.79
CA LYS A 15 11.10 -0.99 -10.67
C LYS A 15 11.84 -1.30 -9.36
N LYS A 16 12.24 -0.28 -8.59
CA LYS A 16 12.88 -0.44 -7.27
C LYS A 16 11.84 -0.62 -6.15
N LEU A 17 10.56 -0.36 -6.43
CA LEU A 17 9.48 -0.47 -5.47
C LEU A 17 8.93 -1.90 -5.48
N LEU A 18 9.08 -2.61 -4.36
CA LEU A 18 8.71 -4.02 -4.24
C LEU A 18 7.31 -4.24 -3.66
N PHE A 19 6.85 -3.28 -2.86
CA PHE A 19 5.59 -3.34 -2.13
C PHE A 19 4.96 -1.97 -2.13
N ALA A 20 3.63 -1.95 -2.13
CA ALA A 20 2.83 -0.75 -1.92
C ALA A 20 1.99 -0.94 -0.66
N VAL A 21 1.92 0.10 0.16
CA VAL A 21 1.03 0.16 1.33
C VAL A 21 0.27 1.48 1.22
N MET A 22 -1.05 1.43 1.45
CA MET A 22 -1.92 2.60 1.28
C MET A 22 -2.69 2.87 2.57
N MET A 23 -2.55 4.07 3.11
CA MET A 23 -3.34 4.52 4.26
C MET A 23 -4.37 5.54 3.79
N THR A 24 -5.65 5.20 3.91
CA THR A 24 -6.75 6.03 3.41
C THR A 24 -7.72 6.44 4.49
N LYS A 25 -8.31 7.62 4.31
CA LYS A 25 -9.32 8.19 5.19
C LYS A 25 -10.53 8.61 4.36
N PHE A 26 -11.70 8.11 4.69
CA PHE A 26 -12.97 8.45 4.04
C PHE A 26 -13.98 8.93 5.09
N ASN A 27 -14.63 10.07 4.86
CA ASN A 27 -15.59 10.68 5.78
C ASN A 27 -15.09 10.78 7.24
N GLY A 28 -13.82 11.12 7.43
CA GLY A 28 -13.26 11.25 8.77
C GLY A 28 -12.78 9.93 9.40
N GLN A 29 -13.02 8.78 8.75
CA GLN A 29 -12.74 7.45 9.26
C GLN A 29 -11.58 6.78 8.49
N TRP A 30 -10.76 6.02 9.20
CA TRP A 30 -9.68 5.24 8.61
C TRP A 30 -10.21 3.95 8.00
N LEU A 31 -9.74 3.61 6.80
CA LEU A 31 -10.01 2.33 6.16
C LEU A 31 -8.89 1.34 6.52
N TYR A 32 -9.29 0.18 7.01
CA TYR A 32 -8.42 -0.94 7.32
C TYR A 32 -8.98 -2.20 6.67
N VAL A 33 -8.12 -3.16 6.38
CA VAL A 33 -8.53 -4.49 5.92
C VAL A 33 -8.36 -5.50 7.04
N ARG A 34 -9.16 -6.57 6.97
CA ARG A 34 -9.05 -7.72 7.85
C ARG A 34 -9.25 -8.98 7.02
N HIS A 35 -8.23 -9.81 6.96
CA HIS A 35 -8.34 -11.15 6.38
C HIS A 35 -9.32 -12.00 7.20
N LYS A 36 -10.08 -12.87 6.51
CA LYS A 36 -11.14 -13.68 7.14
C LYS A 36 -10.64 -14.58 8.28
N ASP A 37 -9.39 -15.01 8.19
CA ASP A 37 -8.79 -16.01 9.09
C ASP A 37 -7.94 -15.41 10.22
N ILE A 38 -7.85 -14.08 10.33
CA ILE A 38 -7.10 -13.38 11.38
C ILE A 38 -7.91 -12.24 12.02
N ASN A 39 -7.71 -12.05 13.32
CA ASN A 39 -8.44 -11.05 14.13
C ASN A 39 -7.73 -9.69 14.22
N THR A 40 -6.69 -9.46 13.41
CA THR A 40 -5.94 -8.20 13.39
C THR A 40 -6.35 -7.35 12.21
N TRP A 41 -6.53 -6.05 12.46
CA TRP A 41 -6.72 -5.04 11.41
C TRP A 41 -5.36 -4.56 10.91
N GLU A 42 -5.24 -4.39 9.61
CA GLU A 42 -4.00 -3.95 8.99
C GLU A 42 -4.24 -2.86 7.93
N ILE A 43 -3.17 -2.14 7.62
CA ILE A 43 -3.17 -1.18 6.52
C ILE A 43 -3.10 -1.98 5.23
N PRO A 44 -3.99 -1.75 4.26
CA PRO A 44 -3.97 -2.50 3.03
C PRO A 44 -2.68 -2.25 2.25
N GLY A 45 -2.14 -3.33 1.70
CA GLY A 45 -0.92 -3.30 0.92
C GLY A 45 -0.80 -4.54 0.05
N GLY A 46 0.14 -4.50 -0.89
CA GLY A 46 0.36 -5.56 -1.86
C GLY A 46 1.79 -5.58 -2.37
N GLN A 47 2.21 -6.73 -2.86
CA GLN A 47 3.45 -6.86 -3.61
C GLN A 47 3.27 -6.24 -4.99
N ARG A 48 4.35 -5.69 -5.55
CA ARG A 48 4.36 -5.18 -6.93
C ARG A 48 3.90 -6.28 -7.89
N GLU A 49 2.86 -5.97 -8.66
CA GLU A 49 2.46 -6.73 -9.84
C GLU A 49 3.17 -6.19 -11.10
N GLU A 50 3.35 -7.03 -12.12
CA GLU A 50 4.37 -6.96 -13.19
C GLU A 50 4.53 -5.63 -13.96
N ASN A 51 3.60 -4.67 -13.81
CA ASN A 51 3.57 -3.43 -14.57
C ASN A 51 4.11 -2.22 -13.80
N THR A 52 3.37 -1.69 -12.81
CA THR A 52 3.79 -0.51 -12.01
C THR A 52 3.25 -0.55 -10.58
N VAL A 53 3.87 0.21 -9.68
CA VAL A 53 3.39 0.34 -8.29
C VAL A 53 2.02 1.00 -8.21
N GLU A 54 1.70 1.92 -9.12
CA GLU A 54 0.39 2.58 -9.19
C GLU A 54 -0.72 1.58 -9.50
N GLN A 55 -0.46 0.61 -10.38
CA GLN A 55 -1.42 -0.46 -10.65
C GLN A 55 -1.61 -1.34 -9.40
N THR A 56 -0.53 -1.68 -8.68
CA THR A 56 -0.63 -2.41 -7.40
C THR A 56 -1.50 -1.65 -6.41
N VAL A 57 -1.32 -0.34 -6.28
CA VAL A 57 -2.12 0.55 -5.41
C VAL A 57 -3.61 0.55 -5.83
N SER A 58 -3.90 0.55 -7.13
CA SER A 58 -5.27 0.46 -7.66
C SER A 58 -5.92 -0.89 -7.36
N PHE A 59 -5.18 -1.99 -7.48
CA PHE A 59 -5.68 -3.33 -7.13
C PHE A 59 -5.94 -3.43 -5.63
N VAL A 60 -5.00 -2.98 -4.80
CA VAL A 60 -5.18 -2.92 -3.34
C VAL A 60 -6.46 -2.18 -2.99
N PHE A 61 -6.73 -1.03 -3.62
CA PHE A 61 -7.97 -0.27 -3.40
C PHE A 61 -9.25 -1.00 -3.85
N THR A 62 -9.17 -1.84 -4.89
CA THR A 62 -10.32 -2.59 -5.42
C THR A 62 -10.74 -3.74 -4.50
N TRP A 63 -9.82 -4.25 -3.69
CA TRP A 63 -10.04 -5.38 -2.77
C TRP A 63 -10.26 -4.96 -1.30
N VAL A 64 -10.23 -3.65 -1.00
CA VAL A 64 -10.56 -3.04 0.30
C VAL A 64 -12.03 -2.65 0.34
#